data_AF-A0A3A4ZB25-F1
#
_entry.id   AF-A0A3A4ZB25-F1
#
_cell.length_a   1.000
_cell.length_b   1.000
_cell.length_c   1.000
_cell.angle_alpha   90.00
_cell.angle_beta   90.00
_cell.angle_gamma   90.00
#
_symmetry.space_group_name_H-M   'P 1'
#
loop_
_entity.id
_entity.type
_entity.pdbx_description
1 polymer ?
#
loop_
_entity_poly.entity_id
_entity_poly.type
_entity_poly.pdbx_seq_one_letter_code
_entity_poly.pdbx_strand_id
1 'polypeptide(L)'
;MKYGQEETSGPAMFKAIAKSEKVSDNIISQIRDSILSGQLKPGDRLASEKELVSQFGVSKATMREALRVLEVMGLLEIRKGIGGGAFVAEVDMRTTIHSIINFLHFKPVSIREITMLRYLIEPSVARIAATRITGKDVQYLRGVMGENIAHGEFEVSKEISFHRYLARMAENTILVLTIDFIDNLLRAIKANLQLGPDFYEQVRCAHENILECLIQRDPEASEIAMSNDLLDVGRYLSNLTGTKAFEPAEIGTSSDSLVKNGRAASWARIVSEGDPILNTKGYNFKRVGSSNLYLVAETEMHSL
;
A
#
# COMPACT_ATOMS: atom_id res chain seq x y z
N MET A 1 -26.82 -56.41 33.20
CA MET A 1 -25.77 -55.39 33.16
C MET A 1 -25.75 -54.77 31.78
N LYS A 2 -26.05 -53.48 31.69
CA LYS A 2 -25.98 -52.66 30.48
C LYS A 2 -24.54 -52.19 30.27
N TYR A 3 -24.06 -52.21 29.02
CA TYR A 3 -23.08 -51.22 28.53
C TYR A 3 -23.35 -51.00 27.04
N GLY A 4 -24.15 -49.98 26.75
CA GLY A 4 -24.08 -49.26 25.47
C GLY A 4 -23.12 -48.11 25.68
N GLN A 5 -22.07 -48.03 24.87
CA GLN A 5 -21.25 -46.83 24.77
C GLN A 5 -21.85 -45.95 23.68
N GLU A 6 -22.28 -44.77 24.10
CA GLU A 6 -22.70 -43.66 23.26
C GLU A 6 -21.49 -43.13 22.49
N GLU A 7 -21.55 -43.17 21.16
CA GLU A 7 -20.69 -42.38 20.30
C GLU A 7 -21.03 -40.90 20.48
N THR A 8 -20.18 -40.17 21.20
CA THR A 8 -20.24 -38.71 21.29
C THR A 8 -19.79 -38.09 19.98
N SER A 9 -20.73 -37.89 19.06
CA SER A 9 -20.52 -37.01 17.91
C SER A 9 -20.30 -35.58 18.43
N GLY A 10 -19.10 -35.03 18.20
CA GLY A 10 -18.81 -33.62 18.49
C GLY A 10 -19.76 -32.69 17.73
N PRO A 11 -20.02 -31.47 18.22
CA PRO A 11 -20.97 -30.57 17.59
C PRO A 11 -20.53 -30.27 16.16
N ALA A 12 -21.37 -30.58 15.18
CA ALA A 12 -21.11 -30.29 13.77
C ALA A 12 -20.83 -28.79 13.59
N MET A 13 -19.64 -28.45 13.06
CA MET A 13 -19.20 -27.06 12.89
C MET A 13 -20.11 -26.27 11.95
N PHE A 14 -20.79 -26.94 10.99
CA PHE A 14 -21.75 -26.32 10.09
C PHE A 14 -22.94 -27.24 9.83
N LYS A 15 -24.13 -26.66 9.64
CA LYS A 15 -25.39 -27.36 9.34
C LYS A 15 -25.66 -27.39 7.83
N ALA A 16 -26.47 -28.35 7.39
CA ALA A 16 -26.85 -28.52 5.99
C ALA A 16 -27.60 -27.30 5.43
N ILE A 17 -27.18 -26.85 4.24
CA ILE A 17 -27.80 -25.76 3.48
C ILE A 17 -28.72 -26.35 2.40
N ALA A 18 -29.97 -25.89 2.32
CA ALA A 18 -30.92 -26.30 1.29
C ALA A 18 -30.86 -25.37 0.06
N LYS A 19 -30.95 -25.98 -1.13
CA LYS A 19 -30.80 -25.41 -2.49
C LYS A 19 -31.43 -24.01 -2.69
N SER A 20 -30.58 -23.00 -2.91
CA SER A 20 -30.90 -21.75 -3.62
C SER A 20 -29.69 -20.98 -4.16
N GLU A 21 -28.44 -21.39 -3.88
CA GLU A 21 -27.22 -20.60 -4.17
C GLU A 21 -27.20 -20.04 -5.61
N LYS A 22 -27.59 -20.86 -6.61
CA LYS A 22 -27.49 -20.48 -8.04
C LYS A 22 -28.37 -19.31 -8.50
N VAL A 23 -29.49 -19.01 -7.85
CA VAL A 23 -30.41 -17.95 -8.34
C VAL A 23 -29.97 -16.58 -7.85
N SER A 24 -29.59 -16.48 -6.58
CA SER A 24 -29.04 -15.23 -6.02
C SER A 24 -27.75 -14.84 -6.73
N ASP A 25 -26.85 -15.81 -6.97
CA ASP A 25 -25.58 -15.58 -7.67
C ASP A 25 -25.79 -15.04 -9.10
N ASN A 26 -26.82 -15.52 -9.81
CA ASN A 26 -27.16 -15.01 -11.15
C ASN A 26 -27.66 -13.57 -11.13
N ILE A 27 -28.46 -13.18 -10.12
CA ILE A 27 -28.91 -11.78 -9.95
C ILE A 27 -27.69 -10.90 -9.68
N ILE A 28 -26.82 -11.34 -8.76
CA ILE A 28 -25.58 -10.65 -8.40
C ILE A 28 -24.70 -10.46 -9.65
N SER A 29 -24.47 -11.51 -10.44
CA SER A 29 -23.67 -11.43 -11.66
C SER A 29 -24.25 -10.44 -12.67
N GLN A 30 -25.55 -10.51 -12.99
CA GLN A 30 -26.15 -9.63 -13.99
C GLN A 30 -26.10 -8.16 -13.61
N ILE A 31 -26.40 -7.83 -12.34
CA ILE A 31 -26.32 -6.45 -11.86
C ILE A 31 -24.86 -5.98 -11.87
N ARG A 32 -23.92 -6.83 -11.40
CA ARG A 32 -22.48 -6.54 -11.46
C ARG A 32 -22.00 -6.30 -12.88
N ASP A 33 -22.36 -7.15 -13.83
CA ASP A 33 -21.95 -7.04 -15.24
C ASP A 33 -22.53 -5.76 -15.88
N SER A 34 -23.75 -5.36 -15.50
CA SER A 34 -24.37 -4.10 -15.93
C SER A 34 -23.61 -2.87 -15.38
N ILE A 35 -23.12 -2.94 -14.15
CA ILE A 35 -22.28 -1.88 -13.55
C ILE A 35 -20.90 -1.85 -14.23
N LEU A 36 -20.24 -3.00 -14.37
CA LEU A 36 -18.89 -3.09 -14.95
C LEU A 36 -18.85 -2.74 -16.44
N SER A 37 -19.92 -3.02 -17.19
CA SER A 37 -20.07 -2.58 -18.59
C SER A 37 -20.46 -1.10 -18.74
N GLY A 38 -20.75 -0.40 -17.64
CA GLY A 38 -21.13 1.02 -17.62
C GLY A 38 -22.58 1.30 -18.03
N GLN A 39 -23.43 0.28 -18.17
CA GLN A 39 -24.87 0.44 -18.37
C GLN A 39 -25.55 1.05 -17.14
N LEU A 40 -25.01 0.75 -15.96
CA LEU A 40 -25.33 1.36 -14.67
C LEU A 40 -24.10 2.11 -14.16
N LYS A 41 -24.26 3.38 -13.78
CA LYS A 41 -23.19 4.26 -13.32
C LYS A 41 -23.34 4.59 -11.83
N PRO A 42 -22.24 4.90 -11.11
CA PRO A 42 -22.33 5.39 -9.74
C PRO A 42 -23.34 6.53 -9.60
N GLY A 43 -24.24 6.41 -8.60
CA GLY A 43 -25.35 7.33 -8.36
C GLY A 43 -26.68 6.93 -9.03
N ASP A 44 -26.68 6.03 -10.01
CA ASP A 44 -27.92 5.55 -10.64
C ASP A 44 -28.76 4.78 -9.62
N ARG A 45 -30.07 4.99 -9.67
CA ARG A 45 -31.02 4.24 -8.84
C ARG A 45 -31.46 2.99 -9.60
N LEU A 46 -31.33 1.83 -8.98
CA LEU A 46 -31.95 0.61 -9.49
C LEU A 46 -33.49 0.73 -9.48
N ALA A 47 -34.15 -0.09 -10.30
CA ALA A 47 -35.60 -0.27 -10.21
C ALA A 47 -36.00 -0.66 -8.77
N SER A 48 -37.24 -0.37 -8.39
CA SER A 48 -37.72 -0.68 -7.04
C SER A 48 -37.64 -2.19 -6.76
N GLU A 49 -37.50 -2.57 -5.49
CA GLU A 49 -37.44 -3.98 -5.07
C GLU A 49 -38.62 -4.80 -5.65
N LYS A 50 -39.82 -4.19 -5.73
CA LYS A 50 -41.01 -4.81 -6.29
C LYS A 50 -40.88 -5.07 -7.80
N GLU A 51 -40.32 -4.12 -8.55
CA GLU A 51 -40.09 -4.26 -9.99
C GLU A 51 -39.01 -5.29 -10.26
N LEU A 52 -37.89 -5.25 -9.53
CA LEU A 52 -36.81 -6.24 -9.66
C LEU A 52 -37.31 -7.66 -9.35
N VAL A 53 -38.11 -7.83 -8.31
CA VAL A 53 -38.77 -9.12 -7.99
C VAL A 53 -39.61 -9.62 -9.16
N SER A 54 -40.38 -8.73 -9.79
CA SER A 54 -41.20 -9.09 -10.95
C SER A 54 -40.37 -9.41 -12.19
N GLN A 55 -39.28 -8.66 -12.43
CA GLN A 55 -38.41 -8.84 -13.60
C GLN A 55 -37.59 -10.12 -13.52
N PHE A 56 -36.99 -10.39 -12.36
CA PHE A 56 -36.18 -11.59 -12.14
C PHE A 56 -37.00 -12.84 -11.83
N GLY A 57 -38.31 -12.69 -11.54
CA GLY A 57 -39.19 -13.82 -11.24
C GLY A 57 -38.83 -14.56 -9.95
N VAL A 58 -38.35 -13.84 -8.93
CA VAL A 58 -37.85 -14.42 -7.67
C VAL A 58 -38.65 -13.99 -6.45
N SER A 59 -38.42 -14.64 -5.31
CA SER A 59 -39.01 -14.19 -4.05
C SER A 59 -38.40 -12.86 -3.58
N LYS A 60 -39.14 -12.08 -2.79
CA LYS A 60 -38.60 -10.88 -2.12
C LYS A 60 -37.38 -11.20 -1.25
N ALA A 61 -37.37 -12.34 -0.58
CA ALA A 61 -36.25 -12.76 0.26
C ALA A 61 -34.97 -12.96 -0.58
N THR A 62 -35.07 -13.64 -1.72
CA THR A 62 -33.96 -13.85 -2.65
C THR A 62 -33.44 -12.52 -3.22
N MET A 63 -34.33 -11.61 -3.60
CA MET A 63 -33.92 -10.29 -4.10
C MET A 63 -33.21 -9.47 -3.03
N ARG A 64 -33.71 -9.46 -1.79
CA ARG A 64 -33.07 -8.76 -0.67
C ARG A 64 -31.69 -9.32 -0.36
N GLU A 65 -31.52 -10.64 -0.43
CA GLU A 65 -30.22 -11.26 -0.22
C GLU A 65 -29.23 -10.84 -1.31
N ALA A 66 -29.63 -10.89 -2.59
CA ALA A 66 -28.78 -10.45 -3.69
C ALA A 66 -28.37 -8.97 -3.57
N LEU A 67 -29.32 -8.08 -3.25
CA LEU A 67 -29.05 -6.66 -3.04
C LEU A 67 -28.11 -6.43 -1.85
N ARG A 68 -28.27 -7.19 -0.77
CA ARG A 68 -27.40 -7.12 0.41
C ARG A 68 -25.98 -7.59 0.10
N VAL A 69 -25.83 -8.66 -0.68
CA VAL A 69 -24.50 -9.11 -1.12
C VAL A 69 -23.83 -8.05 -2.00
N LEU A 70 -24.56 -7.46 -2.94
CA LEU A 70 -24.06 -6.37 -3.79
C LEU A 70 -23.69 -5.11 -2.98
N GLU A 71 -24.42 -4.81 -1.92
CA GLU A 71 -24.08 -3.75 -0.96
C GLU A 71 -22.79 -4.08 -0.19
N VAL A 72 -22.63 -5.32 0.29
CA VAL A 72 -21.40 -5.77 0.96
C VAL A 72 -20.19 -5.75 0.03
N MET A 73 -20.38 -6.03 -1.27
CA MET A 73 -19.34 -5.90 -2.30
C MET A 73 -18.98 -4.43 -2.61
N GLY A 74 -19.71 -3.46 -2.04
CA GLY A 74 -19.54 -2.03 -2.31
C GLY A 74 -20.06 -1.58 -3.68
N LEU A 75 -20.78 -2.45 -4.40
CA LEU A 75 -21.33 -2.13 -5.72
C LEU A 75 -22.64 -1.34 -5.62
N LEU A 76 -23.34 -1.46 -4.48
CA LEU A 76 -24.57 -0.73 -4.19
C LEU A 76 -24.51 -0.05 -2.82
N GLU A 77 -25.30 1.01 -2.66
CA GLU A 77 -25.63 1.66 -1.38
C GLU A 77 -27.15 1.60 -1.18
N ILE A 78 -27.62 1.05 -0.05
CA ILE A 78 -29.05 1.02 0.26
C ILE A 78 -29.42 2.19 1.17
N ARG A 79 -30.16 3.16 0.61
CA ARG A 79 -30.66 4.33 1.34
C ARG A 79 -32.07 4.07 1.89
N LYS A 80 -32.29 4.38 3.17
CA LYS A 80 -33.59 4.23 3.84
C LYS A 80 -34.45 5.50 3.71
N GLY A 81 -35.77 5.36 3.81
CA GLY A 81 -36.73 6.48 3.88
C GLY A 81 -37.44 6.79 2.55
N ILE A 82 -38.17 7.92 2.54
CA ILE A 82 -38.92 8.39 1.37
C ILE A 82 -37.91 8.80 0.28
N GLY A 83 -38.01 8.18 -0.89
CA GLY A 83 -37.01 8.35 -1.96
C GLY A 83 -35.77 7.44 -1.83
N GLY A 84 -35.72 6.60 -0.80
CA GLY A 84 -34.68 5.58 -0.62
C GLY A 84 -34.75 4.44 -1.64
N GLY A 85 -33.81 3.51 -1.59
CA GLY A 85 -33.68 2.43 -2.56
C GLY A 85 -32.23 1.96 -2.70
N ALA A 86 -31.99 1.05 -3.63
CA ALA A 86 -30.64 0.63 -3.98
C ALA A 86 -30.09 1.55 -5.07
N PHE A 87 -28.92 2.12 -4.80
CA PHE A 87 -28.19 2.99 -5.73
C PHE A 87 -26.86 2.36 -6.06
N VAL A 88 -26.38 2.53 -7.29
CA VAL A 88 -25.04 2.11 -7.67
C VAL A 88 -24.02 2.94 -6.90
N ALA A 89 -23.08 2.26 -6.25
CA ALA A 89 -22.02 2.89 -5.49
C ALA A 89 -20.71 2.83 -6.26
N GLU A 90 -19.81 3.77 -5.95
CA GLU A 90 -18.40 3.63 -6.30
C GLU A 90 -17.75 2.75 -5.22
N VAL A 91 -17.12 1.65 -5.62
CA VAL A 91 -16.42 0.77 -4.67
C VAL A 91 -15.28 1.57 -4.05
N ASP A 92 -15.34 1.77 -2.74
CA ASP A 92 -14.29 2.52 -2.06
C ASP A 92 -12.97 1.73 -2.00
N MET A 93 -11.87 2.48 -1.93
CA MET A 93 -10.51 1.94 -1.86
C MET A 93 -10.32 0.99 -0.66
N ARG A 94 -10.98 1.29 0.46
CA ARG A 94 -10.86 0.54 1.71
C ARG A 94 -11.45 -0.88 1.58
N THR A 95 -12.61 -0.99 0.97
CA THR A 95 -13.33 -2.26 0.71
C THR A 95 -12.47 -3.15 -0.18
N THR A 96 -11.92 -2.59 -1.25
CA THR A 96 -11.02 -3.29 -2.16
C THR A 96 -9.78 -3.82 -1.43
N ILE A 97 -9.10 -2.99 -0.64
CA ILE A 97 -7.91 -3.37 0.13
C ILE A 97 -8.25 -4.48 1.15
N HIS A 98 -9.36 -4.35 1.88
CA HIS A 98 -9.79 -5.39 2.82
C HIS A 98 -10.02 -6.74 2.14
N SER A 99 -10.61 -6.77 0.95
CA SER A 99 -10.78 -8.02 0.19
C SER A 99 -9.43 -8.68 -0.16
N ILE A 100 -8.43 -7.88 -0.56
CA ILE A 100 -7.09 -8.40 -0.86
C ILE A 100 -6.40 -8.90 0.42
N ILE A 101 -6.49 -8.14 1.53
CA ILE A 101 -5.95 -8.56 2.83
C ILE A 101 -6.59 -9.87 3.29
N ASN A 102 -7.91 -10.01 3.16
CA ASN A 102 -8.62 -11.24 3.50
C ASN A 102 -8.16 -12.43 2.63
N PHE A 103 -7.95 -12.21 1.33
CA PHE A 103 -7.40 -13.23 0.43
C PHE A 103 -5.99 -13.68 0.85
N LEU A 104 -5.18 -12.74 1.36
CA LEU A 104 -3.83 -13.01 1.82
C LEU A 104 -3.75 -13.51 3.27
N HIS A 105 -4.85 -13.55 4.02
CA HIS A 105 -4.84 -13.85 5.46
C HIS A 105 -4.15 -15.17 5.83
N PHE A 106 -4.31 -16.21 4.99
CA PHE A 106 -3.66 -17.51 5.19
C PHE A 106 -2.41 -17.71 4.33
N LYS A 107 -1.97 -16.67 3.62
CA LYS A 107 -0.75 -16.72 2.82
C LYS A 107 0.38 -16.07 3.61
N PRO A 108 1.56 -16.71 3.71
CA PRO A 108 2.71 -16.10 4.34
C PRO A 108 3.21 -14.96 3.43
N VAL A 109 2.79 -13.73 3.72
CA VAL A 109 3.37 -12.54 3.08
C VAL A 109 4.60 -12.13 3.90
N SER A 110 5.78 -12.26 3.30
CA SER A 110 7.04 -11.98 3.99
C SER A 110 7.44 -10.51 3.90
N ILE A 111 8.16 -10.01 4.92
CA ILE A 111 8.81 -8.69 4.90
C ILE A 111 9.67 -8.52 3.65
N ARG A 112 10.34 -9.60 3.22
CA ARG A 112 11.15 -9.63 2.00
C ARG A 112 10.33 -9.34 0.74
N GLU A 113 9.20 -10.01 0.54
CA GLU A 113 8.32 -9.78 -0.61
C GLU A 113 7.74 -8.38 -0.62
N ILE A 114 7.33 -7.87 0.55
CA ILE A 114 6.85 -6.49 0.68
C ILE A 114 7.96 -5.51 0.32
N THR A 115 9.16 -5.68 0.87
CA THR A 115 10.31 -4.81 0.60
C THR A 115 10.66 -4.80 -0.88
N MET A 116 10.68 -5.97 -1.54
CA MET A 116 10.89 -6.08 -2.99
C MET A 116 9.86 -5.27 -3.79
N LEU A 117 8.58 -5.40 -3.44
CA LEU A 117 7.51 -4.69 -4.15
C LEU A 117 7.62 -3.17 -3.95
N ARG A 118 7.90 -2.72 -2.73
CA ARG A 118 8.16 -1.29 -2.45
C ARG A 118 9.34 -0.77 -3.25
N TYR A 119 10.44 -1.52 -3.26
CA TYR A 119 11.67 -1.15 -3.97
C TYR A 119 11.46 -1.00 -5.48
N LEU A 120 10.58 -1.81 -6.09
CA LEU A 120 10.24 -1.70 -7.50
C LEU A 120 9.37 -0.49 -7.86
N ILE A 121 8.61 0.07 -6.89
CA ILE A 121 7.56 1.05 -7.17
C ILE A 121 7.88 2.42 -6.58
N GLU A 122 8.18 2.50 -5.29
CA GLU A 122 8.25 3.78 -4.58
C GLU A 122 9.41 4.69 -5.01
N PRO A 123 10.61 4.17 -5.38
CA PRO A 123 11.66 5.02 -5.93
C PRO A 123 11.22 5.79 -7.17
N SER A 124 10.47 5.13 -8.07
CA SER A 124 9.89 5.79 -9.25
C SER A 124 8.83 6.81 -8.87
N VAL A 125 8.03 6.54 -7.83
CA VAL A 125 7.06 7.51 -7.28
C VAL A 125 7.79 8.74 -6.72
N ALA A 126 8.86 8.57 -5.95
CA ALA A 126 9.66 9.66 -5.41
C ALA A 126 10.30 10.49 -6.53
N ARG A 127 10.83 9.83 -7.58
CA ARG A 127 11.33 10.50 -8.79
C ARG A 127 10.26 11.39 -9.44
N ILE A 128 9.04 10.87 -9.62
CA ILE A 128 7.93 11.63 -10.20
C ILE A 128 7.54 12.80 -9.28
N ALA A 129 7.41 12.54 -7.98
CA ALA A 129 7.08 13.54 -6.97
C ALA A 129 8.05 14.73 -6.99
N ALA A 130 9.36 14.49 -7.15
CA ALA A 130 10.38 15.53 -7.24
C ALA A 130 10.11 16.53 -8.39
N THR A 131 9.52 16.07 -9.50
CA THR A 131 9.19 16.93 -10.64
C THR A 131 7.95 17.80 -10.42
N ARG A 132 7.08 17.42 -9.48
CA ARG A 132 5.74 18.00 -9.30
C ARG A 132 5.55 18.75 -7.98
N ILE A 133 6.36 18.46 -6.97
CA ILE A 133 6.20 18.97 -5.61
C ILE A 133 6.09 20.49 -5.53
N THR A 134 5.09 20.97 -4.79
CA THR A 134 4.83 22.40 -4.55
C THR A 134 5.12 22.77 -3.09
N GLY A 135 5.18 24.07 -2.80
CA GLY A 135 5.37 24.55 -1.42
C GLY A 135 4.27 24.10 -0.45
N LYS A 136 3.03 23.94 -0.93
CA LYS A 136 1.92 23.40 -0.10
C LYS A 136 2.15 21.95 0.27
N ASP A 137 2.68 21.18 -0.68
CA ASP A 137 2.97 19.77 -0.48
C ASP A 137 4.11 19.57 0.53
N VAL A 138 5.13 20.42 0.48
CA VAL A 138 6.24 20.43 1.46
C VAL A 138 5.70 20.68 2.86
N GLN A 139 4.82 21.67 3.04
CA GLN A 139 4.20 21.94 4.34
C GLN A 139 3.40 20.75 4.86
N TYR A 140 2.64 20.09 3.98
CA TYR A 140 1.88 18.89 4.33
C TYR A 140 2.81 17.75 4.77
N LEU A 141 3.86 17.45 4.00
CA LEU A 141 4.81 16.38 4.29
C LEU A 141 5.56 16.62 5.62
N ARG A 142 5.97 17.86 5.92
CA ARG A 142 6.53 18.23 7.23
C ARG A 142 5.56 17.99 8.38
N GLY A 143 4.30 18.35 8.20
CA GLY A 143 3.25 18.10 9.20
C GLY A 143 3.04 16.60 9.45
N VAL A 144 3.08 15.78 8.39
CA VAL A 144 2.99 14.32 8.49
C VAL A 144 4.20 13.73 9.20
N MET A 145 5.43 14.21 8.96
CA MET A 145 6.64 13.71 9.64
C MET A 145 6.74 14.11 11.13
N GLY A 146 5.83 14.96 11.62
CA GLY A 146 5.69 15.21 13.05
C GLY A 146 6.45 16.39 13.62
N GLU A 147 6.69 17.47 12.85
CA GLU A 147 7.23 18.74 13.38
C GLU A 147 6.38 19.35 14.53
N ASN A 148 5.18 18.80 14.83
CA ASN A 148 4.32 19.18 15.97
C ASN A 148 3.99 17.97 16.90
N ILE A 149 4.90 17.70 17.86
CA ILE A 149 4.76 17.21 19.27
C ILE A 149 3.99 15.88 19.63
N ALA A 150 4.62 15.15 20.57
CA ALA A 150 4.19 14.15 21.58
C ALA A 150 3.94 12.66 21.20
N HIS A 151 4.65 11.81 21.96
CA HIS A 151 4.85 10.36 21.84
C HIS A 151 3.59 9.50 22.05
N GLY A 152 3.57 8.31 21.44
CA GLY A 152 2.85 7.14 22.00
C GLY A 152 2.11 6.27 20.97
N GLU A 153 1.16 6.84 20.24
CA GLU A 153 0.29 6.09 19.30
C GLU A 153 0.32 6.69 17.86
N PHE A 154 1.17 7.69 17.64
CA PHE A 154 1.04 8.65 16.55
C PHE A 154 1.97 8.43 15.34
N GLU A 155 2.87 7.43 15.36
CA GLU A 155 3.96 7.33 14.37
C GLU A 155 3.62 6.46 13.15
N VAL A 156 2.97 5.30 13.32
CA VAL A 156 2.63 4.40 12.20
C VAL A 156 1.58 5.00 11.25
N SER A 157 0.66 5.83 11.75
CA SER A 157 -0.33 6.54 10.91
C SER A 157 0.31 7.62 10.03
N LYS A 158 1.36 8.25 10.54
CA LYS A 158 2.11 9.33 9.89
C LYS A 158 3.03 8.80 8.77
N GLU A 159 3.83 7.76 9.02
CA GLU A 159 4.69 7.16 7.97
C GLU A 159 3.90 6.73 6.74
N ILE A 160 2.78 6.06 6.95
CA ILE A 160 1.89 5.59 5.88
C ILE A 160 1.25 6.76 5.12
N SER A 161 1.07 7.89 5.79
CA SER A 161 0.57 9.10 5.13
C SER A 161 1.64 9.73 4.23
N PHE A 162 2.94 9.50 4.49
CA PHE A 162 4.04 10.03 3.67
C PHE A 162 4.08 9.36 2.28
N HIS A 163 4.26 8.03 2.24
CA HIS A 163 4.38 7.28 0.97
C HIS A 163 3.11 7.41 0.11
N ARG A 164 1.92 7.30 0.73
CA ARG A 164 0.64 7.51 0.05
C ARG A 164 0.49 8.92 -0.53
N TYR A 165 1.02 9.94 0.14
CA TYR A 165 0.96 11.31 -0.37
C TYR A 165 1.87 11.50 -1.59
N LEU A 166 3.09 10.96 -1.57
CA LEU A 166 3.95 10.96 -2.76
C LEU A 166 3.30 10.20 -3.92
N ALA A 167 2.62 9.08 -3.66
CA ALA A 167 1.89 8.34 -4.68
C ALA A 167 0.79 9.17 -5.36
N ARG A 168 0.10 10.05 -4.61
CA ARG A 168 -0.91 10.96 -5.18
C ARG A 168 -0.31 11.97 -6.15
N MET A 169 0.93 12.40 -5.91
CA MET A 169 1.63 13.29 -6.84
C MET A 169 1.89 12.63 -8.20
N ALA A 170 1.92 11.30 -8.27
CA ALA A 170 2.06 10.59 -9.55
C ALA A 170 0.79 10.64 -10.41
N GLU A 171 -0.35 11.13 -9.89
CA GLU A 171 -1.65 11.23 -10.59
C GLU A 171 -2.10 9.90 -11.20
N ASN A 172 -1.73 8.79 -10.57
CA ASN A 172 -2.08 7.45 -11.01
C ASN A 172 -2.81 6.72 -9.88
N THR A 173 -4.12 6.56 -10.03
CA THR A 173 -4.99 5.92 -9.03
C THR A 173 -4.56 4.49 -8.72
N ILE A 174 -4.00 3.76 -9.69
CA ILE A 174 -3.48 2.40 -9.48
C ILE A 174 -2.25 2.44 -8.56
N LEU A 175 -1.33 3.39 -8.76
CA LEU A 175 -0.17 3.55 -7.86
C LEU A 175 -0.61 3.89 -6.43
N VAL A 176 -1.60 4.78 -6.28
CA VAL A 176 -2.15 5.11 -4.95
C VAL A 176 -2.77 3.88 -4.29
N LEU A 177 -3.55 3.09 -5.03
CA LEU A 177 -4.12 1.83 -4.56
C LEU A 177 -3.05 0.83 -4.12
N THR A 178 -2.00 0.64 -4.93
CA THR A 178 -0.92 -0.30 -4.64
C THR A 178 -0.14 0.11 -3.39
N ILE A 179 0.23 1.39 -3.27
CA ILE A 179 0.95 1.92 -2.11
C ILE A 179 0.10 1.80 -0.85
N ASP A 180 -1.19 2.18 -0.93
CA ASP A 180 -2.10 2.08 0.21
C ASP A 180 -2.27 0.62 0.68
N PHE A 181 -2.39 -0.31 -0.26
CA PHE A 181 -2.43 -1.74 0.06
C PHE A 181 -1.16 -2.21 0.78
N ILE A 182 0.03 -1.86 0.27
CA ILE A 182 1.32 -2.24 0.87
C ILE A 182 1.48 -1.64 2.27
N ASP A 183 1.14 -0.37 2.43
CA ASP A 183 1.20 0.34 3.70
C ASP A 183 0.31 -0.31 4.77
N ASN A 184 -0.89 -0.77 4.40
CA ASN A 184 -1.77 -1.49 5.33
C ASN A 184 -1.20 -2.85 5.76
N LEU A 185 -0.53 -3.57 4.85
CA LEU A 185 0.18 -4.81 5.21
C LEU A 185 1.34 -4.52 6.18
N LEU A 186 2.15 -3.50 5.89
CA LEU A 186 3.24 -3.10 6.78
C LEU A 186 2.74 -2.63 8.13
N ARG A 187 1.63 -1.88 8.18
CA ARG A 187 0.99 -1.46 9.45
C ARG A 187 0.71 -2.67 10.34
N ALA A 188 0.10 -3.70 9.78
CA ALA A 188 -0.26 -4.90 10.52
C ALA A 188 1.00 -5.63 11.04
N ILE A 189 2.05 -5.71 10.23
CA ILE A 189 3.34 -6.30 10.64
C ILE A 189 3.99 -5.47 11.75
N LYS A 190 4.16 -4.15 11.55
CA LYS A 190 4.79 -3.24 12.52
C LYS A 190 4.06 -3.24 13.87
N ALA A 191 2.73 -3.28 13.86
CA ALA A 191 1.92 -3.36 15.08
C ALA A 191 2.21 -4.63 15.90
N ASN A 192 2.53 -5.74 15.25
CA ASN A 192 2.88 -7.00 15.92
C ASN A 192 4.32 -7.03 16.45
N LEU A 193 5.22 -6.20 15.91
CA LEU A 193 6.65 -6.23 16.22
C LEU A 193 7.09 -5.29 17.36
N GLN A 194 6.19 -4.47 17.90
CA GLN A 194 6.46 -3.56 19.03
C GLN A 194 7.74 -2.73 18.84
N LEU A 195 7.84 -2.05 17.69
CA LEU A 195 9.02 -1.25 17.33
C LEU A 195 9.22 -0.09 18.31
N GLY A 196 10.48 0.17 18.68
CA GLY A 196 10.86 1.20 19.64
C GLY A 196 11.10 2.59 19.03
N PRO A 197 11.26 3.63 19.86
CA PRO A 197 11.45 5.02 19.40
C PRO A 197 12.64 5.21 18.44
N ASP A 198 13.75 4.51 18.67
CA ASP A 198 14.95 4.60 17.84
C ASP A 198 14.68 4.21 16.38
N PHE A 199 13.80 3.24 16.14
CA PHE A 199 13.40 2.84 14.79
C PHE A 199 12.64 3.97 14.09
N TYR A 200 11.66 4.56 14.77
CA TYR A 200 10.84 5.63 14.19
C TYR A 200 11.64 6.90 13.98
N GLU A 201 12.62 7.19 14.83
CA GLU A 201 13.53 8.31 14.64
C GLU A 201 14.43 8.11 13.40
N GLN A 202 14.91 6.88 13.16
CA GLN A 202 15.65 6.55 11.94
C GLN A 202 14.80 6.73 10.67
N VAL A 203 13.55 6.25 10.68
CA VAL A 203 12.62 6.44 9.56
C VAL A 203 12.33 7.92 9.34
N ARG A 204 12.12 8.69 10.42
CA ARG A 204 11.90 10.14 10.35
C ARG A 204 13.07 10.85 9.69
N CYS A 205 14.31 10.54 10.10
CA CYS A 205 15.52 11.10 9.47
C CYS A 205 15.63 10.73 7.99
N ALA A 206 15.26 9.50 7.61
CA ALA A 206 15.25 9.08 6.21
C ALA A 206 14.19 9.82 5.38
N HIS A 207 12.99 10.02 5.93
CA HIS A 207 11.92 10.79 5.29
C HIS A 207 12.29 12.27 5.14
N GLU A 208 13.02 12.86 6.09
CA GLU A 208 13.58 14.21 5.96
C GLU A 208 14.57 14.31 4.79
N ASN A 209 15.47 13.33 4.65
CA ASN A 209 16.40 13.28 3.52
C ASN A 209 15.67 13.17 2.18
N ILE A 210 14.62 12.33 2.11
CA ILE A 210 13.77 12.21 0.92
C ILE A 210 13.10 13.55 0.62
N LEU A 211 12.49 14.20 1.63
CA LEU A 211 11.81 15.48 1.45
C LEU A 211 12.77 16.57 0.97
N GLU A 212 13.98 16.62 1.51
CA GLU A 212 14.98 17.58 1.07
C GLU A 212 15.34 17.36 -0.42
N CYS A 213 15.55 16.10 -0.84
CA CYS A 213 15.77 15.79 -2.26
C CYS A 213 14.59 16.23 -3.14
N LEU A 214 13.35 16.04 -2.66
CA LEU A 214 12.14 16.50 -3.35
C LEU A 214 12.09 18.02 -3.46
N ILE A 215 12.37 18.76 -2.36
CA ILE A 215 12.40 20.24 -2.33
C ILE A 215 13.39 20.78 -3.36
N GLN A 216 14.56 20.14 -3.49
CA GLN A 216 15.59 20.49 -4.46
C GLN A 216 15.21 20.08 -5.90
N ARG A 217 14.07 19.39 -6.08
CA ARG A 217 13.58 18.88 -7.36
C ARG A 217 14.64 18.07 -8.10
N ASP A 218 15.40 17.25 -7.39
CA ASP A 218 16.40 16.32 -7.95
C ASP A 218 15.79 14.90 -8.00
N PRO A 219 15.24 14.46 -9.15
CA PRO A 219 14.52 13.19 -9.23
C PRO A 219 15.42 11.99 -8.99
N GLU A 220 16.70 12.09 -9.36
CA GLU A 220 17.69 11.03 -9.17
C GLU A 220 18.01 10.87 -7.68
N ALA A 221 18.29 11.99 -6.99
CA ALA A 221 18.53 11.94 -5.55
C ALA A 221 17.30 11.45 -4.76
N SER A 222 16.08 11.85 -5.15
CA SER A 222 14.85 11.36 -4.51
C SER A 222 14.62 9.86 -4.69
N GLU A 223 14.92 9.32 -5.87
CA GLU A 223 14.83 7.88 -6.18
C GLU A 223 15.78 7.07 -5.29
N ILE A 224 17.01 7.55 -5.10
CA ILE A 224 18.04 6.91 -4.27
C ILE A 224 17.70 7.02 -2.79
N ALA A 225 17.29 8.20 -2.32
CA ALA A 225 16.90 8.42 -0.94
C ALA A 225 15.77 7.45 -0.54
N MET A 226 14.75 7.33 -1.39
CA MET A 226 13.66 6.37 -1.20
C MET A 226 14.16 4.93 -1.24
N SER A 227 15.00 4.58 -2.21
CA SER A 227 15.56 3.23 -2.31
C SER A 227 16.31 2.81 -1.04
N ASN A 228 17.11 3.72 -0.48
CA ASN A 228 17.88 3.46 0.75
C ASN A 228 16.97 3.28 1.96
N ASP A 229 15.99 4.18 2.17
CA ASP A 229 14.99 4.06 3.24
C ASP A 229 14.29 2.69 3.22
N LEU A 230 13.81 2.29 2.04
CA LEU A 230 13.11 1.00 1.88
C LEU A 230 14.00 -0.21 2.23
N LEU A 231 15.25 -0.19 1.78
CA LEU A 231 16.20 -1.27 2.05
C LEU A 231 16.63 -1.30 3.52
N ASP A 232 16.83 -0.15 4.15
CA ASP A 232 17.20 -0.05 5.56
C ASP A 232 16.06 -0.53 6.47
N VAL A 233 14.84 -0.07 6.22
CA VAL A 233 13.64 -0.55 6.94
C VAL A 233 13.43 -2.04 6.70
N GLY A 234 13.56 -2.51 5.46
CA GLY A 234 13.44 -3.93 5.13
C GLY A 234 14.45 -4.80 5.87
N ARG A 235 15.74 -4.40 5.86
CA ARG A 235 16.81 -5.09 6.61
C ARG A 235 16.55 -5.08 8.10
N TYR A 236 16.16 -3.95 8.68
CA TYR A 236 15.85 -3.84 10.10
C TYR A 236 14.76 -4.84 10.50
N LEU A 237 13.63 -4.83 9.80
CA LEU A 237 12.49 -5.71 10.09
C LEU A 237 12.84 -7.19 9.85
N SER A 238 13.61 -7.50 8.81
CA SER A 238 14.10 -8.86 8.56
C SER A 238 15.02 -9.35 9.67
N ASN A 239 15.95 -8.52 10.14
CA ASN A 239 16.84 -8.85 11.25
C ASN A 239 16.06 -9.10 12.55
N LEU A 240 15.10 -8.23 12.86
CA LEU A 240 14.25 -8.35 14.04
C LEU A 240 13.44 -9.66 14.05
N THR A 241 13.03 -10.12 12.86
CA THR A 241 12.22 -11.34 12.69
C THR A 241 13.04 -12.60 12.41
N GLY A 242 14.37 -12.50 12.32
CA GLY A 242 15.24 -13.61 11.94
C GLY A 242 14.99 -14.13 10.52
N THR A 243 14.47 -13.28 9.63
CA THR A 243 14.19 -13.64 8.23
C THR A 243 15.24 -13.05 7.29
N LYS A 244 15.36 -13.62 6.09
CA LYS A 244 16.27 -13.11 5.06
C LYS A 244 15.76 -11.77 4.53
N ALA A 245 16.60 -10.74 4.54
CA ALA A 245 16.31 -9.46 3.91
C ALA A 245 16.20 -9.58 2.38
N PHE A 246 15.48 -8.64 1.77
CA PHE A 246 15.51 -8.45 0.32
C PHE A 246 16.81 -7.78 -0.09
N GLU A 247 17.43 -8.28 -1.15
CA GLU A 247 18.61 -7.67 -1.75
C GLU A 247 18.31 -7.35 -3.23
N PRO A 248 18.56 -6.12 -3.71
CA PRO A 248 18.28 -5.75 -5.10
C PRO A 248 18.90 -6.68 -6.15
N ALA A 249 20.09 -7.24 -5.86
CA ALA A 249 20.76 -8.19 -6.74
C ALA A 249 19.90 -9.41 -7.13
N GLU A 250 18.90 -9.77 -6.31
CA GLU A 250 17.98 -10.89 -6.56
C GLU A 250 17.07 -10.68 -7.76
N ILE A 251 16.84 -9.43 -8.19
CA ILE A 251 15.94 -9.09 -9.31
C ILE A 251 16.71 -8.60 -10.55
N GLY A 252 18.01 -8.83 -10.59
CA GLY A 252 18.83 -8.45 -11.74
C GLY A 252 18.94 -6.94 -11.94
N THR A 253 18.70 -6.13 -10.91
CA THR A 253 19.13 -4.72 -10.91
C THR A 253 20.65 -4.74 -10.84
N SER A 254 21.27 -4.84 -12.01
CA SER A 254 22.72 -4.82 -12.19
C SER A 254 23.29 -3.58 -11.53
N SER A 255 24.35 -3.80 -10.75
CA SER A 255 25.23 -2.85 -10.07
C SER A 255 25.94 -1.84 -10.98
N ASP A 256 25.60 -1.80 -12.26
CA ASP A 256 26.31 -1.05 -13.28
C ASP A 256 25.50 0.18 -13.66
N SER A 257 25.80 1.29 -12.99
CA SER A 257 26.18 2.54 -13.66
C SER A 257 26.13 3.70 -12.69
N LEU A 258 27.21 4.47 -12.67
CA LEU A 258 27.08 5.91 -12.49
C LEU A 258 27.38 6.66 -13.76
N VAL A 259 26.48 7.60 -14.05
CA VAL A 259 26.65 8.76 -14.93
C VAL A 259 27.17 8.43 -16.33
N LYS A 260 26.27 7.82 -17.12
CA LYS A 260 25.93 8.39 -18.43
C LYS A 260 24.41 8.55 -18.47
N ASN A 261 23.92 9.79 -18.34
CA ASN A 261 22.51 10.22 -18.45
C ASN A 261 21.57 10.10 -17.21
N GLY A 262 22.02 10.50 -16.00
CA GLY A 262 21.10 10.97 -14.93
C GLY A 262 20.24 9.92 -14.21
N ARG A 263 20.82 8.75 -13.91
CA ARG A 263 20.30 7.78 -12.93
C ARG A 263 21.46 7.20 -12.14
N ALA A 264 21.23 6.97 -10.85
CA ALA A 264 22.26 6.55 -9.92
C ALA A 264 22.26 5.04 -9.67
N ALA A 265 23.44 4.53 -9.34
CA ALA A 265 23.66 3.12 -9.02
C ALA A 265 22.96 2.68 -7.73
N SER A 266 22.71 1.37 -7.62
CA SER A 266 22.14 0.72 -6.43
C SER A 266 23.01 0.82 -5.16
N TRP A 267 24.28 1.21 -5.28
CA TRP A 267 25.20 1.47 -4.16
C TRP A 267 25.36 2.95 -3.81
N ALA A 268 24.67 3.84 -4.51
CA ALA A 268 24.73 5.27 -4.21
C ALA A 268 23.94 5.61 -2.93
N ARG A 269 24.45 6.57 -2.15
CA ARG A 269 23.88 6.96 -0.85
C ARG A 269 23.68 8.46 -0.77
N ILE A 270 22.62 8.88 -0.07
CA ILE A 270 22.46 10.27 0.34
C ILE A 270 23.03 10.40 1.75
N VAL A 271 24.01 11.28 1.93
CA VAL A 271 24.65 11.53 3.22
C VAL A 271 24.69 13.02 3.55
N SER A 272 24.90 13.35 4.82
CA SER A 272 25.05 14.73 5.28
C SER A 272 26.49 15.26 5.13
N GLU A 273 26.66 16.59 5.14
CA GLU A 273 27.95 17.29 4.98
C GLU A 273 29.05 16.89 5.97
N GLY A 274 28.69 16.24 7.08
CA GLY A 274 29.65 15.74 8.09
C GLY A 274 29.98 14.25 7.96
N ASP A 275 29.40 13.54 6.98
CA ASP A 275 29.60 12.10 6.86
C ASP A 275 31.08 11.78 6.50
N PRO A 276 31.76 10.90 7.26
CA PRO A 276 33.14 10.51 6.97
C PRO A 276 33.36 9.99 5.54
N ILE A 277 32.32 9.45 4.90
CA ILE A 277 32.41 8.93 3.53
C ILE A 277 32.83 10.02 2.53
N LEU A 278 32.49 11.29 2.79
CA LEU A 278 32.86 12.43 1.93
C LEU A 278 34.37 12.68 1.91
N ASN A 279 35.10 12.21 2.93
CA ASN A 279 36.56 12.31 3.03
C ASN A 279 37.27 11.01 2.64
N THR A 280 36.53 9.98 2.24
CA THR A 280 37.07 8.65 1.94
C THR A 280 37.50 8.56 0.48
N LYS A 281 38.75 8.13 0.23
CA LYS A 281 39.24 7.89 -1.15
C LYS A 281 38.44 6.75 -1.80
N GLY A 282 38.21 6.89 -3.10
CA GLY A 282 37.43 5.90 -3.87
C GLY A 282 35.93 6.15 -3.84
N TYR A 283 35.49 7.34 -3.42
CA TYR A 283 34.11 7.80 -3.56
C TYR A 283 34.05 9.14 -4.30
N ASN A 284 33.17 9.23 -5.30
CA ASN A 284 32.70 10.46 -5.90
C ASN A 284 31.48 10.97 -5.14
N PHE A 285 31.32 12.29 -5.10
CA PHE A 285 30.13 12.90 -4.54
C PHE A 285 29.68 14.13 -5.32
N LYS A 286 28.38 14.34 -5.34
CA LYS A 286 27.72 15.52 -5.91
C LYS A 286 26.83 16.13 -4.83
N ARG A 287 26.96 17.43 -4.61
CA ARG A 287 26.02 18.16 -3.75
C ARG A 287 24.62 18.11 -4.37
N VAL A 288 23.63 17.74 -3.58
CA VAL A 288 22.23 17.71 -4.00
C VAL A 288 21.59 19.03 -3.61
N GLY A 289 21.32 19.88 -4.60
CA GLY A 289 20.68 21.19 -4.40
C GLY A 289 21.52 22.19 -3.59
N SER A 290 20.85 23.09 -2.86
CA SER A 290 21.47 24.12 -2.00
C SER A 290 21.76 23.66 -0.56
N SER A 291 21.48 22.39 -0.24
CA SER A 291 21.42 21.81 1.10
C SER A 291 22.77 21.23 1.55
N ASN A 292 22.85 20.77 2.81
CA ASN A 292 24.00 20.06 3.39
C ASN A 292 23.97 18.55 3.09
N LEU A 293 23.43 18.16 1.94
CA LEU A 293 23.29 16.76 1.51
C LEU A 293 24.11 16.48 0.25
N TYR A 294 24.66 15.28 0.22
CA TYR A 294 25.55 14.82 -0.83
C TYR A 294 25.09 13.44 -1.31
N LEU A 295 24.95 13.32 -2.62
CA LEU A 295 24.85 12.03 -3.28
C LEU A 295 26.26 11.49 -3.42
N VAL A 296 26.53 10.37 -2.77
CA VAL A 296 27.84 9.73 -2.68
C VAL A 296 27.80 8.35 -3.29
N ALA A 297 28.95 7.98 -3.82
CA ALA A 297 29.05 6.97 -4.82
C ALA A 297 30.50 6.43 -4.87
N GLU A 298 30.74 5.13 -4.76
CA GLU A 298 32.05 4.53 -5.03
C GLU A 298 32.57 4.89 -6.44
N THR A 299 33.87 5.07 -6.60
CA THR A 299 34.50 5.31 -7.90
C THR A 299 34.76 3.95 -8.51
N GLU A 300 34.16 3.62 -9.67
CA GLU A 300 34.51 2.40 -10.40
C GLU A 300 36.03 2.40 -10.64
N MET A 301 36.75 1.48 -9.96
CA MET A 301 38.13 1.17 -10.30
C MET A 301 38.11 0.44 -11.64
N HIS A 302 38.10 1.18 -12.74
CA HIS A 302 38.55 0.60 -13.99
C HIS A 302 40.02 0.23 -13.82
N SER A 303 40.27 -1.06 -13.65
CA SER A 303 41.57 -1.68 -13.93
C SER A 303 42.05 -1.20 -15.30
N LEU A 304 43.17 -0.48 -15.31
CA LEU A 304 44.01 -0.27 -16.50
C LEU A 304 44.46 -1.61 -17.08
#